data_AF-A0A0R0JI99-F1
#
_entry.id   AF-A0A0R0JI99-F1
#
_cell.length_a   1.000
_cell.length_b   1.000
_cell.length_c   1.000
_cell.angle_alpha   90.00
_cell.angle_beta   90.00
_cell.angle_gamma   90.00
#
_symmetry.space_group_name_H-M   'P 1'
#
loop_
_entity.id
_entity.type
_entity.pdbx_description
1 polymer ?
#
loop_
_entity_poly.entity_id
_entity_poly.type
_entity_poly.pdbx_seq_one_letter_code
_entity_poly.pdbx_strand_id
1 'polypeptide(L)'
;MPRVRRSIRSECENATSSSDSSYDTLCEIVDCSNGVCEHDPVRFMRPMLSASFCLQPPGDTTTRRSTFDAVLAGCIPVFFEELSAKAQYGWHLPEAEFEELSVFIPKEEVVFRGMRILDVLQQIPRGRVRRMRERVLELMPSVFYRKHNSSPGLKTKKDAVDLAIDGTLDKI
;
A
#
# COMPACT_ATOMS: atom_id res chain seq x y z
N MET A 1 15.53 8.84 -11.50
CA MET A 1 14.10 8.65 -11.13
C MET A 1 13.52 7.53 -11.99
N PRO A 2 12.93 6.47 -11.41
CA PRO A 2 12.28 5.40 -12.19
C PRO A 2 11.19 5.99 -13.10
N ARG A 3 11.14 5.55 -14.37
CA ARG A 3 10.16 6.06 -15.36
C ARG A 3 8.71 5.93 -14.87
N VAL A 4 8.40 4.86 -14.13
CA VAL A 4 7.06 4.59 -13.60
C VAL A 4 6.53 5.67 -12.66
N ARG A 5 7.39 6.28 -11.80
CA ARG A 5 6.95 7.36 -10.89
C ARG A 5 6.49 8.60 -11.65
N ARG A 6 7.18 8.91 -12.76
CA ARG A 6 6.80 10.03 -13.63
C ARG A 6 5.46 9.74 -14.30
N SER A 7 5.29 8.53 -14.85
CA SER A 7 4.01 8.12 -15.46
C SER A 7 2.85 8.18 -14.47
N ILE A 8 3.02 7.65 -13.25
CA ILE A 8 2.01 7.71 -12.17
C ILE A 8 1.65 9.17 -11.86
N ARG A 9 2.65 10.03 -11.67
CA ARG A 9 2.44 11.44 -11.34
C ARG A 9 1.65 12.15 -12.43
N SER A 10 2.08 12.01 -13.68
CA SER A 10 1.41 12.63 -14.83
C SER A 10 -0.01 12.10 -15.02
N GLU A 11 -0.26 10.81 -14.82
CA GLU A 11 -1.61 10.24 -14.88
C GLU A 11 -2.52 10.84 -13.80
N CYS A 12 -2.03 10.94 -12.56
CA CYS A 12 -2.77 11.49 -11.43
C CYS A 12 -3.09 12.98 -11.62
N GLU A 13 -2.12 13.79 -12.06
CA GLU A 13 -2.30 15.23 -12.34
C GLU A 13 -3.33 15.47 -13.46
N ASN A 14 -3.29 14.65 -14.52
CA ASN A 14 -4.27 14.73 -15.62
C ASN A 14 -5.68 14.33 -15.18
N ALA A 15 -5.81 13.31 -14.32
CA ALA A 15 -7.10 12.87 -13.81
C ALA A 15 -7.80 13.97 -12.98
N THR A 16 -7.06 14.63 -12.10
CA THR A 16 -7.59 15.73 -11.26
C THR A 16 -7.97 16.96 -12.09
N SER A 17 -7.31 17.19 -13.22
CA SER A 17 -7.63 18.29 -14.14
C SER A 17 -8.90 18.02 -14.99
N SER A 18 -9.25 16.74 -15.18
CA SER A 18 -10.41 16.32 -15.99
C SER A 18 -11.73 16.22 -15.22
N SER A 19 -11.69 16.20 -13.89
CA SER A 19 -12.88 16.11 -13.05
C SER A 19 -13.53 17.48 -12.85
N ASP A 20 -14.51 17.83 -13.70
CA ASP A 20 -15.40 18.99 -13.52
C ASP A 20 -16.37 18.83 -12.31
N SER A 21 -16.49 17.61 -11.78
CA SER A 21 -17.36 17.28 -10.64
C SER A 21 -16.59 17.30 -9.32
N SER A 22 -16.99 18.19 -8.40
CA SER A 22 -16.33 18.42 -7.10
C SER A 22 -16.38 17.25 -6.08
N TYR A 23 -16.81 16.05 -6.45
CA TYR A 23 -17.21 15.01 -5.48
C TYR A 23 -16.46 13.68 -5.52
N ASP A 24 -15.48 13.47 -6.41
CA ASP A 24 -14.62 12.28 -6.30
C ASP A 24 -13.20 12.60 -6.74
N THR A 25 -12.32 12.93 -5.78
CA THR A 25 -10.88 13.04 -6.04
C THR A 25 -10.37 11.66 -6.44
N LEU A 26 -10.19 11.42 -7.75
CA LEU A 26 -9.76 10.13 -8.28
C LEU A 26 -8.36 9.73 -7.81
N CYS A 27 -7.48 10.72 -7.62
CA CYS A 27 -6.11 10.50 -7.20
C CYS A 27 -5.58 11.75 -6.48
N GLU A 28 -4.76 11.53 -5.45
CA GLU A 28 -4.12 12.59 -4.67
C GLU A 28 -2.61 12.34 -4.58
N ILE A 29 -1.82 13.37 -4.93
CA ILE A 29 -0.37 13.36 -4.77
C ILE A 29 -0.03 14.02 -3.44
N VAL A 30 0.55 13.26 -2.53
CA VAL A 30 1.11 13.80 -1.29
C VAL A 30 2.54 14.26 -1.55
N ASP A 31 2.76 15.58 -1.58
CA ASP A 31 4.11 16.12 -1.64
C ASP A 31 4.76 16.13 -0.25
N CYS A 32 5.76 15.25 -0.10
CA CYS A 32 6.62 15.10 1.05
C CYS A 32 8.01 15.74 0.86
N SER A 33 8.17 16.62 -0.13
CA SER A 33 9.40 17.41 -0.31
C SER A 33 9.75 18.21 0.95
N ASN A 34 11.01 18.62 1.07
CA ASN A 34 11.53 19.44 2.19
C ASN A 34 11.32 18.83 3.59
N GLY A 35 11.19 17.51 3.72
CA GLY A 35 11.08 16.83 5.02
C GLY A 35 9.73 16.97 5.71
N VAL A 36 8.70 17.51 5.05
CA VAL A 36 7.42 17.85 5.72
C VAL A 36 6.73 16.61 6.29
N CYS A 37 6.79 15.46 5.60
CA CYS A 37 6.18 14.21 6.08
C CYS A 37 6.96 13.51 7.19
N GLU A 38 8.23 13.86 7.41
CA GLU A 38 9.05 13.31 8.49
C GLU A 38 8.63 13.89 9.84
N HIS A 39 8.33 15.20 9.86
CA HIS A 39 7.89 15.91 11.05
C HIS A 39 6.37 15.85 11.27
N ASP A 40 5.58 15.60 10.22
CA ASP A 40 4.13 15.46 10.29
C ASP A 40 3.63 14.22 9.51
N PRO A 41 3.52 13.05 10.18
CA PRO A 41 3.01 11.85 9.52
C PRO A 41 1.51 11.94 9.19
N VAL A 42 0.76 12.87 9.79
CA VAL A 42 -0.68 13.06 9.50
C VAL A 42 -0.88 13.47 8.05
N ARG A 43 0.09 14.20 7.47
CA ARG A 43 0.05 14.68 6.08
C ARG A 43 -0.11 13.57 5.05
N PHE A 44 0.56 12.43 5.23
CA PHE A 44 0.38 11.29 4.33
C PHE A 44 -0.65 10.28 4.88
N MET A 45 -0.79 10.14 6.20
CA MET A 45 -1.74 9.18 6.77
C MET A 45 -3.20 9.56 6.51
N ARG A 46 -3.55 10.85 6.56
CA ARG A 46 -4.93 11.31 6.31
C ARG A 46 -5.45 10.90 4.92
N PRO A 47 -4.78 11.22 3.80
CA PRO A 47 -5.22 10.78 2.48
C PRO A 47 -5.18 9.25 2.33
N MET A 48 -4.21 8.56 2.94
CA MET A 48 -4.17 7.09 2.92
C MET A 48 -5.38 6.46 3.61
N LEU A 49 -5.86 7.02 4.73
CA LEU A 49 -7.03 6.50 5.46
C LEU A 49 -8.33 6.60 4.63
N SER A 50 -8.45 7.64 3.80
CA SER A 50 -9.58 7.83 2.88
C SER A 50 -9.43 7.08 1.55
N ALA A 51 -8.21 6.72 1.16
CA ALA A 51 -7.96 6.04 -0.10
C ALA A 51 -8.38 4.56 -0.06
N SER A 52 -8.87 4.06 -1.20
CA SER A 52 -9.07 2.62 -1.41
C SER A 52 -7.77 1.92 -1.78
N PHE A 53 -6.96 2.58 -2.62
CA PHE A 53 -5.71 2.03 -3.17
C PHE A 53 -4.56 3.01 -2.92
N CYS A 54 -3.39 2.47 -2.56
CA CYS A 54 -2.18 3.24 -2.31
C CYS A 54 -1.06 2.73 -3.21
N LEU A 55 -0.65 3.54 -4.19
CA LEU A 55 0.35 3.17 -5.18
C LEU A 55 1.74 3.06 -4.54
N GLN A 56 2.40 1.92 -4.74
CA GLN A 56 3.72 1.58 -4.19
C GLN A 56 4.77 1.39 -5.30
N PRO A 57 5.10 2.43 -6.08
CA PRO A 57 6.11 2.29 -7.13
C PRO A 57 7.51 2.05 -6.55
N PRO A 58 8.34 1.24 -7.23
CA PRO A 58 9.73 1.05 -6.83
C PRO A 58 10.51 2.37 -6.88
N GLY A 59 11.67 2.38 -6.23
CA GLY A 59 12.72 3.36 -6.52
C GLY A 59 14.06 2.72 -6.25
N ASP A 60 14.90 3.30 -5.39
CA ASP A 60 16.25 2.77 -5.14
C ASP A 60 16.27 1.32 -4.62
N THR A 61 15.23 0.93 -3.89
CA THR A 61 14.95 -0.46 -3.49
C THR A 61 13.54 -0.85 -3.96
N THR A 62 13.28 -2.15 -4.03
CA THR A 62 11.97 -2.69 -4.46
C THR A 62 10.89 -2.60 -3.38
N THR A 63 11.27 -2.38 -2.11
CA THR A 63 10.35 -2.23 -0.97
C THR A 63 10.32 -0.81 -0.40
N ARG A 64 9.22 -0.48 0.29
CA ARG A 64 8.97 0.88 0.80
C ARG A 64 8.33 0.83 2.18
N ARG A 65 8.75 1.75 3.05
CA ARG A 65 8.04 2.05 4.31
C ARG A 65 6.55 2.34 4.07
N SER A 66 6.23 3.06 2.99
CA SER A 66 4.84 3.40 2.61
C SER A 66 3.94 2.19 2.35
N THR A 67 4.51 1.01 2.08
CA THR A 67 3.72 -0.23 1.99
C THR A 67 3.10 -0.59 3.34
N PHE A 68 3.88 -0.48 4.42
CA PHE A 68 3.38 -0.71 5.77
C PHE A 68 2.43 0.39 6.21
N ASP A 69 2.71 1.65 5.86
CA ASP A 69 1.80 2.77 6.15
C ASP A 69 0.44 2.59 5.43
N ALA A 70 0.44 2.07 4.19
CA ALA A 70 -0.80 1.73 3.48
C ALA A 70 -1.58 0.61 4.19
N VAL A 71 -0.90 -0.46 4.63
CA VAL A 71 -1.54 -1.54 5.41
C VAL A 71 -2.12 -1.00 6.71
N LEU A 72 -1.38 -0.15 7.43
CA LEU A 72 -1.85 0.53 8.65
C LEU A 72 -3.07 1.42 8.42
N ALA A 73 -3.14 2.08 7.26
CA ALA A 73 -4.28 2.90 6.88
C ALA A 73 -5.48 2.08 6.35
N GLY A 74 -5.35 0.76 6.20
CA GLY A 74 -6.36 -0.07 5.52
C GLY A 74 -6.46 0.22 4.01
N CYS A 75 -5.42 0.81 3.44
CA CYS A 75 -5.34 1.15 2.03
C CYS A 75 -4.70 0.00 1.25
N ILE A 76 -5.33 -0.47 0.18
CA ILE A 76 -4.86 -1.63 -0.59
C ILE A 76 -3.56 -1.24 -1.33
N PRO A 77 -2.40 -1.84 -1.02
CA PRO A 77 -1.16 -1.54 -1.71
C PRO A 77 -1.23 -1.98 -3.18
N VAL A 78 -0.78 -1.11 -4.09
CA VAL A 78 -0.65 -1.41 -5.52
C VAL A 78 0.82 -1.46 -5.90
N PHE A 79 1.33 -2.64 -6.24
CA PHE A 79 2.73 -2.87 -6.55
C PHE A 79 3.00 -2.86 -8.06
N PHE A 80 4.23 -2.48 -8.43
CA PHE A 80 4.68 -2.40 -9.83
C PHE A 80 5.90 -3.28 -10.14
N GLU A 81 6.38 -4.04 -9.14
CA GLU A 81 7.43 -5.05 -9.26
C GLU A 81 7.00 -6.30 -8.48
N GLU A 82 7.28 -7.49 -9.01
CA GLU A 82 7.02 -8.74 -8.29
C GLU A 82 7.91 -8.87 -7.04
N LEU A 83 9.18 -8.44 -7.14
CA LEU A 83 10.15 -8.47 -6.03
C LEU A 83 9.93 -7.36 -4.98
N SER A 84 8.72 -6.83 -4.89
CA SER A 84 8.33 -5.83 -3.89
C SER A 84 8.16 -6.47 -2.51
N ALA A 85 7.01 -6.28 -1.85
CA ALA A 85 6.79 -6.86 -0.53
C ALA A 85 6.64 -8.40 -0.58
N LYS A 86 6.20 -8.94 -1.72
CA LYS A 86 5.86 -10.36 -1.93
C LYS A 86 6.99 -11.32 -1.53
N ALA A 87 8.21 -11.02 -1.96
CA ALA A 87 9.37 -11.89 -1.72
C ALA A 87 10.17 -11.52 -0.45
N GLN A 88 9.87 -10.41 0.23
CA GLN A 88 10.73 -9.87 1.28
C GLN A 88 10.20 -10.02 2.69
N TYR A 89 8.87 -10.04 2.86
CA TYR A 89 8.25 -9.99 4.18
C TYR A 89 7.39 -11.22 4.46
N GLY A 90 7.78 -12.40 3.97
CA GLY A 90 6.95 -13.61 4.02
C GLY A 90 6.43 -14.01 5.41
N TRP A 91 7.13 -13.63 6.49
CA TRP A 91 6.66 -13.83 7.87
C TRP A 91 5.50 -12.92 8.28
N HIS A 92 5.44 -11.71 7.72
CA HIS A 92 4.48 -10.67 8.08
C HIS A 92 3.40 -10.48 7.01
N LEU A 93 3.75 -10.69 5.74
CA LEU A 93 2.89 -10.61 4.57
C LEU A 93 3.06 -11.93 3.80
N PRO A 94 2.20 -12.94 4.03
CA PRO A 94 2.34 -14.24 3.40
C PRO A 94 2.25 -14.15 1.87
N GLU A 95 3.22 -14.71 1.16
CA GLU A 95 3.32 -14.64 -0.30
C GLU A 95 2.05 -15.16 -1.02
N ALA A 96 1.47 -16.26 -0.49
CA ALA A 96 0.29 -16.90 -1.04
C ALA A 96 -0.96 -16.01 -1.03
N GLU A 97 -0.99 -14.97 -0.20
CA GLU A 97 -2.15 -14.13 0.01
C GLU A 97 -2.04 -12.76 -0.68
N PHE A 98 -0.94 -12.50 -1.40
CA PHE A 98 -0.71 -11.19 -2.02
C PHE A 98 -1.82 -10.78 -2.99
N GLU A 99 -2.44 -11.72 -3.70
CA GLU A 99 -3.58 -11.44 -4.60
C GLU A 99 -4.86 -11.05 -3.86
N GLU A 100 -4.98 -11.40 -2.58
CA GLU A 100 -6.11 -11.08 -1.73
C GLU A 100 -5.95 -9.73 -1.03
N LEU A 101 -4.72 -9.27 -0.79
CA LEU A 101 -4.44 -8.03 -0.06
C LEU A 101 -3.89 -6.89 -0.93
N SER A 102 -3.48 -7.17 -2.17
CA SER A 102 -2.80 -6.18 -3.03
C SER A 102 -3.21 -6.28 -4.50
N VAL A 103 -2.90 -5.24 -5.27
CA VAL A 103 -3.02 -5.24 -6.73
C VAL A 103 -1.61 -5.18 -7.32
N PHE A 104 -1.35 -5.98 -8.35
CA PHE A 104 -0.11 -5.91 -9.12
C PHE A 104 -0.38 -5.34 -10.51
N ILE A 105 0.36 -4.30 -10.89
CA ILE A 105 0.32 -3.69 -12.22
C ILE A 105 1.77 -3.62 -12.73
N PRO A 106 2.18 -4.43 -13.74
CA PRO A 106 3.56 -4.43 -14.20
C PRO A 106 4.00 -3.03 -14.66
N LYS A 107 5.16 -2.56 -14.16
CA LYS A 107 5.68 -1.22 -14.51
C LYS A 107 5.84 -1.03 -16.03
N GLU A 108 6.18 -2.08 -16.76
CA GLU A 108 6.36 -2.05 -18.22
C GLU A 108 5.07 -1.71 -18.96
N GLU A 109 3.93 -2.21 -18.49
CA GLU A 109 2.62 -1.92 -19.08
C GLU A 109 2.28 -0.43 -18.95
N VAL A 110 2.58 0.16 -17.79
CA VAL A 110 2.35 1.60 -17.53
C VAL A 110 3.33 2.47 -18.32
N VAL A 111 4.62 2.11 -18.34
CA VAL A 111 5.68 2.96 -18.91
C VAL A 111 5.77 2.85 -20.43
N PHE A 112 5.67 1.63 -20.98
CA PHE A 112 5.93 1.38 -22.40
C PHE A 112 4.68 1.15 -23.23
N ARG A 113 3.58 0.67 -22.62
CA ARG A 113 2.33 0.38 -23.33
C ARG A 113 1.22 1.40 -23.04
N GLY A 114 1.47 2.38 -22.17
CA GLY A 114 0.51 3.44 -21.85
C GLY A 114 -0.73 2.94 -21.10
N MET A 115 -0.62 1.80 -20.39
CA MET A 115 -1.69 1.29 -19.54
C MET A 115 -2.04 2.33 -18.47
N ARG A 116 -3.32 2.69 -18.40
CA ARG A 116 -3.87 3.63 -17.41
C ARG A 116 -4.11 2.89 -16.10
N ILE A 117 -3.43 3.32 -15.03
CA ILE A 117 -3.58 2.74 -13.70
C ILE A 117 -5.01 2.90 -13.19
N LEU A 118 -5.62 4.06 -13.42
CA LEU A 118 -6.99 4.33 -12.97
C LEU A 118 -7.99 3.37 -13.61
N ASP A 119 -7.85 3.08 -14.91
CA ASP A 119 -8.73 2.15 -15.62
C ASP A 119 -8.64 0.74 -15.03
N VAL A 120 -7.42 0.27 -14.73
CA VAL A 120 -7.19 -1.04 -14.10
C VAL A 120 -7.84 -1.10 -12.72
N LEU A 121 -7.66 -0.08 -11.89
CA LEU A 121 -8.21 -0.05 -10.53
C LEU A 121 -9.74 0.10 -10.51
N GLN A 122 -10.31 0.86 -11.44
CA GLN A 122 -11.76 1.04 -11.58
C GLN A 122 -12.47 -0.22 -12.11
N GLN A 123 -11.77 -1.08 -12.85
CA GLN A 123 -12.29 -2.37 -13.29
C GLN A 123 -12.43 -3.38 -12.14
N ILE A 124 -11.81 -3.14 -10.98
CA ILE A 124 -11.93 -4.03 -9.82
C ILE A 124 -13.32 -3.84 -9.19
N PRO A 125 -14.17 -4.90 -9.11
CA PRO A 125 -15.51 -4.77 -8.56
C PRO A 125 -15.48 -4.29 -7.11
N ARG A 126 -16.39 -3.38 -6.72
CA ARG A 126 -16.47 -2.83 -5.34
C ARG A 126 -16.51 -3.93 -4.26
N GLY A 127 -17.18 -5.05 -4.53
CA GLY A 127 -17.21 -6.20 -3.63
C GLY A 127 -15.84 -6.86 -3.43
N ARG A 128 -14.99 -6.89 -4.48
CA ARG A 128 -13.61 -7.35 -4.39
C ARG A 128 -12.76 -6.34 -3.61
N VAL A 129 -12.88 -5.05 -3.90
CA VAL A 129 -12.19 -3.98 -3.14
C VAL A 129 -12.49 -4.08 -1.64
N ARG A 130 -13.75 -4.28 -1.26
CA ARG A 130 -14.14 -4.46 0.14
C ARG A 130 -13.44 -5.66 0.79
N ARG A 131 -13.45 -6.83 0.14
CA ARG A 131 -12.77 -8.03 0.65
C ARG A 131 -11.26 -7.84 0.76
N MET A 132 -10.64 -7.18 -0.21
CA MET A 132 -9.21 -6.89 -0.15
C MET A 132 -8.88 -5.97 1.03
N ARG A 133 -9.71 -4.95 1.26
CA ARG A 133 -9.56 -4.07 2.43
C ARG A 133 -9.75 -4.83 3.74
N GLU A 134 -10.74 -5.73 3.83
CA GLU A 134 -10.94 -6.61 4.99
C GLU A 134 -9.68 -7.45 5.25
N ARG A 135 -9.08 -8.08 4.21
CA ARG A 135 -7.82 -8.84 4.34
C ARG A 135 -6.66 -7.96 4.82
N VAL A 136 -6.51 -6.76 4.27
CA VAL A 136 -5.47 -5.80 4.72
C VAL A 136 -5.64 -5.47 6.20
N LEU A 137 -6.87 -5.22 6.66
CA LEU A 137 -7.17 -4.92 8.06
C LEU A 137 -6.92 -6.12 8.99
N GLU A 138 -7.19 -7.35 8.52
CA GLU A 138 -6.91 -8.58 9.25
C GLU A 138 -5.41 -8.78 9.48
N LEU A 139 -4.60 -8.50 8.45
CA LEU A 139 -3.15 -8.61 8.49
C LEU A 139 -2.49 -7.42 9.19
N MET A 140 -3.16 -6.29 9.38
CA MET A 140 -2.57 -5.08 9.98
C MET A 140 -1.72 -5.33 11.24
N PRO A 141 -2.13 -6.16 12.23
CA PRO A 141 -1.32 -6.43 13.42
C PRO A 141 0.07 -7.02 13.11
N SER A 142 0.19 -7.80 12.03
CA SER A 142 1.45 -8.43 11.63
C SER A 142 2.53 -7.44 11.20
N VAL A 143 2.19 -6.18 10.92
CA VAL A 143 3.15 -5.19 10.38
C VAL A 143 3.52 -4.08 11.38
N PHE A 144 3.01 -4.10 12.61
CA PHE A 144 3.36 -3.10 13.62
C PHE A 144 3.68 -3.70 14.97
N TYR A 145 4.38 -2.92 15.78
CA TYR A 145 4.69 -3.27 17.16
C TYR A 145 3.55 -2.85 18.08
N ARG A 146 2.91 -3.83 18.71
CA ARG A 146 1.79 -3.59 19.59
C ARG A 146 2.29 -2.94 20.89
N LYS A 147 1.67 -1.83 21.27
CA LYS A 147 1.93 -1.17 22.56
C LYS A 147 1.57 -2.11 23.73
N HIS A 148 2.37 -2.09 24.80
CA HIS A 148 2.18 -2.89 26.01
C HIS A 148 0.76 -2.77 26.62
N ASN A 149 0.18 -1.57 26.62
CA ASN A 149 -1.18 -1.28 27.09
C ASN A 149 -2.22 -1.22 25.96
N SER A 150 -2.06 -2.06 24.94
CA SER A 150 -3.03 -2.22 23.85
C SER A 150 -4.38 -2.78 24.34
N SER A 151 -5.40 -2.63 23.50
CA SER A 151 -6.74 -3.15 23.78
C SER A 151 -6.73 -4.67 23.94
N PRO A 152 -7.66 -5.25 24.71
CA PRO A 152 -7.75 -6.70 24.91
C PRO A 152 -7.81 -7.49 23.59
N GLY A 153 -8.57 -7.00 22.59
CA GLY A 153 -8.68 -7.65 21.29
C GLY A 153 -7.40 -7.61 20.45
N LEU A 154 -6.52 -6.63 20.68
CA LEU A 154 -5.21 -6.59 20.04
C LEU A 154 -4.19 -7.44 20.80
N LYS A 155 -4.38 -7.65 22.11
CA LYS A 155 -3.55 -8.55 22.94
C LYS A 155 -3.62 -10.03 22.53
N THR A 156 -4.70 -10.45 21.89
CA THR A 156 -4.89 -11.84 21.43
C THR A 156 -4.33 -12.11 20.03
N LYS A 157 -3.88 -11.07 19.30
CA LYS A 157 -3.27 -11.19 17.98
C LYS A 157 -1.75 -11.13 18.08
N LYS A 158 -1.05 -11.91 17.27
CA LYS A 158 0.41 -11.80 17.10
C LYS A 158 0.74 -10.51 16.36
N ASP A 159 1.70 -9.77 16.87
CA ASP A 159 2.20 -8.56 16.23
C ASP A 159 3.46 -8.82 15.40
N ALA A 160 4.09 -7.78 14.84
CA ALA A 160 5.30 -7.94 14.04
C ALA A 160 6.50 -8.52 14.81
N VAL A 161 6.60 -8.29 16.12
CA VAL A 161 7.66 -8.85 16.98
C VAL A 161 7.38 -10.31 17.27
N ASP A 162 6.15 -10.64 17.65
CA ASP A 162 5.73 -12.02 17.92
C ASP A 162 6.07 -12.92 16.71
N LEU A 163 5.70 -12.49 15.50
CA LEU A 163 5.98 -13.21 14.26
C LEU A 163 7.48 -13.32 13.95
N ALA A 164 8.27 -12.29 14.26
CA ALA A 164 9.71 -12.34 14.06
C ALA A 164 10.40 -13.31 15.03
N ILE A 165 9.92 -13.39 16.28
CA ILE A 165 10.41 -14.36 17.26
C ILE A 165 10.06 -15.78 16.80
N ASP A 166 8.81 -16.04 16.43
CA ASP A 166 8.37 -17.35 15.93
C ASP A 166 9.22 -17.79 14.73
N GLY A 167 9.33 -16.94 13.70
CA GLY A 167 10.12 -17.25 12.51
C GLY A 167 11.61 -17.45 12.79
N THR A 168 12.14 -16.85 13.86
CA THR A 168 13.51 -17.10 14.31
C THR A 168 13.64 -18.44 15.01
N LEU A 169 12.68 -18.81 15.86
CA LEU A 169 12.66 -20.09 16.57
C LEU A 169 12.46 -21.27 15.61
N ASP A 170 11.64 -21.12 14.57
CA ASP A 170 11.40 -22.14 13.54
C ASP A 170 12.64 -22.48 12.70
N LYS A 171 13.69 -21.66 12.78
CA LYS A 171 14.97 -21.86 12.07
C LYS A 171 16.03 -22.59 12.90
N ILE A 172 15.73 -22.94 14.15
CA ILE A 172 16.63 -23.65 15.08
C ILE A 172 16.18 -25.10 15.21
#